data_AF-A0AAW7YU19-F1
#
_entry.id   AF-A0AAW7YU19-F1
#
_cell.length_a   1.000
_cell.length_b   1.000
_cell.length_c   1.000
_cell.angle_alpha   90.00
_cell.angle_beta   90.00
_cell.angle_gamma   90.00
#
_symmetry.space_group_name_H-M   'P 1'
#
loop_
_entity.id
_entity.type
_entity.pdbx_description
1 polymer ?
#
loop_
_entity_poly.entity_id
_entity_poly.type
_entity_poly.pdbx_seq_one_letter_code
_entity_poly.pdbx_strand_id
1 'polypeptide(L)' 'QGLIVTIKISLFSLVFAILLGLVIGLMRIADNPALRKLAITYIEIIRGTPLLVQIFIVYFFIGTVFDLERFTAGVI' A
#
# COMPACT_ATOMS: atom_id res chain seq x y z
N GLN A 1 -12.27 8.18 -21.67
CA GLN A 1 -10.85 8.13 -21.27
C GLN A 1 -10.65 7.58 -19.85
N GLY A 2 -11.48 7.94 -18.87
CA GLY A 2 -11.39 7.40 -17.50
C GLY A 2 -11.45 5.87 -17.39
N LEU A 3 -12.30 5.19 -18.17
CA LEU A 3 -12.43 3.72 -18.16
C LEU A 3 -11.09 2.99 -18.36
N ILE A 4 -10.31 3.39 -19.36
CA ILE A 4 -9.03 2.76 -19.69
C ILE A 4 -8.01 3.02 -18.57
N VAL A 5 -8.04 4.21 -17.97
CA VAL A 5 -7.15 4.58 -16.86
C VAL A 5 -7.48 3.76 -15.61
N THR A 6 -8.76 3.62 -15.26
CA THR A 6 -9.20 2.78 -14.14
C THR A 6 -8.77 1.33 -14.35
N ILE A 7 -8.99 0.75 -15.54
CA ILE A 7 -8.57 -0.62 -15.85
C ILE A 7 -7.06 -0.79 -15.69
N LYS A 8 -6.26 0.14 -16.24
CA LYS A 8 -4.80 0.09 -16.10
C LYS A 8 -4.39 0.11 -14.63
N ILE A 9 -4.88 1.07 -13.86
CA ILE A 9 -4.54 1.21 -12.44
C ILE A 9 -4.97 -0.04 -11.66
N SER A 10 -6.20 -0.50 -11.84
CA SER A 10 -6.71 -1.71 -11.16
C SER A 10 -5.88 -2.95 -11.49
N LEU A 11 -5.46 -3.13 -12.75
CA LEU A 11 -4.63 -4.27 -13.14
C LEU A 11 -3.28 -4.24 -12.44
N PHE A 12 -2.60 -3.09 -12.43
CA PHE A 12 -1.32 -2.94 -11.72
C PHE A 12 -1.50 -3.15 -10.21
N SER A 13 -2.47 -2.48 -9.59
CA SER A 13 -2.76 -2.63 -8.15
C SER A 13 -3.06 -4.07 -7.78
N LEU A 14 -3.80 -4.81 -8.63
CA LEU A 14 -4.11 -6.22 -8.41
C LEU A 14 -2.84 -7.08 -8.42
N VAL A 15 -1.98 -6.90 -9.42
CA VAL A 15 -0.71 -7.66 -9.51
C VAL A 15 0.15 -7.42 -8.27
N PHE A 16 0.34 -6.16 -7.87
CA PHE A 16 1.11 -5.85 -6.67
C PHE A 16 0.47 -6.38 -5.39
N ALA A 17 -0.85 -6.27 -5.24
CA ALA A 17 -1.57 -6.79 -4.08
C ALA A 17 -1.41 -8.31 -3.94
N ILE A 18 -1.49 -9.04 -5.06
CA ILE A 18 -1.30 -10.49 -5.08
C ILE A 18 0.14 -10.86 -4.70
N LEU A 19 1.14 -10.20 -5.30
CA LEU A 19 2.55 -10.49 -4.99
C LEU A 19 2.88 -10.23 -3.51
N LEU A 20 2.48 -9.07 -2.99
CA LEU A 20 2.70 -8.73 -1.58
C LEU A 20 1.92 -9.67 -0.65
N GLY A 21 0.65 -9.93 -0.95
CA GLY A 21 -0.18 -10.86 -0.17
C GLY A 21 0.40 -12.26 -0.15
N LEU A 22 0.94 -12.74 -1.27
CA LEU A 22 1.58 -14.04 -1.38
C LEU A 22 2.86 -14.10 -0.53
N VAL A 23 3.76 -13.12 -0.66
CA VAL A 23 5.02 -13.07 0.11
C VAL A 23 4.73 -13.07 1.61
N ILE A 24 3.81 -12.23 2.06
CA ILE A 24 3.45 -12.11 3.48
C ILE A 24 2.73 -13.36 3.97
N GLY A 25 1.89 -13.97 3.13
CA GLY A 25 1.24 -15.26 3.40
C GLY A 25 2.25 -16.39 3.59
N LEU A 26 3.27 -16.47 2.73
CA LEU A 26 4.36 -17.43 2.84
C LEU A 26 5.21 -17.18 4.10
N MET A 27 5.52 -15.92 4.42
CA MET A 27 6.23 -15.56 5.65
C MET A 27 5.47 -15.97 6.92
N ARG A 28 4.13 -15.96 6.89
CA ARG A 28 3.28 -16.36 8.03
C ARG A 28 3.38 -17.86 8.34
N ILE A 29 3.60 -18.70 7.34
CA ILE A 29 3.72 -20.17 7.52
C ILE A 29 5.17 -20.64 7.63
N ALA A 30 6.14 -19.73 7.50
CA ALA A 30 7.55 -20.08 7.59
C ALA A 30 7.91 -20.57 9.01
N ASP A 31 8.80 -21.56 9.08
CA ASP A 31 9.32 -22.11 10.35
C ASP A 31 10.13 -21.07 11.14
N ASN A 32 10.70 -20.07 10.45
CA ASN A 32 11.46 -19.01 11.10
C ASN A 32 10.54 -18.10 11.93
N PRO A 33 10.70 -18.07 13.27
CA PRO A 33 9.82 -17.31 14.15
C PRO A 33 9.92 -15.79 13.92
N ALA A 34 11.05 -15.28 13.41
CA ALA A 34 11.20 -13.86 13.10
C ALA A 34 10.35 -13.45 11.90
N LEU A 35 10.39 -14.21 10.79
CA LEU A 35 9.59 -13.95 9.60
C LEU A 35 8.09 -14.08 9.90
N ARG A 36 7.73 -15.09 10.69
CA ARG A 36 6.35 -15.28 11.13
C ARG A 36 5.83 -14.13 11.97
N LYS A 37 6.61 -13.65 12.94
CA LYS A 37 6.25 -12.49 13.77
C LYS A 37 6.09 -11.22 12.93
N LEU A 38 7.04 -10.95 12.02
CA LEU A 38 6.96 -9.79 11.12
C LEU A 38 5.69 -9.82 10.26
N ALA A 39 5.36 -10.99 9.68
CA ALA A 39 4.15 -11.14 8.89
C ALA A 39 2.88 -10.94 9.72
N ILE A 40 2.83 -11.51 10.93
CA ILE A 40 1.70 -11.33 11.86
C ILE A 40 1.53 -9.85 12.23
N THR A 41 2.60 -9.18 12.64
CA THR A 41 2.57 -7.75 13.00
C THR A 41 2.08 -6.89 11.84
N TYR A 42 2.59 -7.11 10.63
CA TYR A 42 2.11 -6.40 9.45
C TYR A 42 0.60 -6.63 9.22
N ILE A 43 0.15 -7.89 9.25
CA ILE A 43 -1.26 -8.24 9.04
C ILE A 43 -2.15 -7.61 10.12
N GLU A 44 -1.74 -7.66 11.38
CA GLU A 44 -2.48 -7.10 12.51
C GLU A 44 -2.61 -5.58 12.41
N ILE A 45 -1.55 -4.86 12.02
CA ILE A 45 -1.61 -3.42 11.80
C ILE A 45 -2.59 -3.11 10.67
N ILE A 46 -2.43 -3.74 9.51
CA ILE A 46 -3.25 -3.44 8.33
C ILE A 46 -4.72 -3.80 8.54
N ARG A 47 -5.02 -4.92 9.20
CA ARG A 47 -6.40 -5.37 9.47
C ARG A 47 -7.01 -4.73 10.71
N GLY A 48 -6.18 -4.26 11.65
CA GLY A 48 -6.61 -3.58 12.87
C GLY A 48 -6.88 -2.09 12.68
N THR A 49 -6.25 -1.46 11.68
CA THR A 49 -6.53 -0.05 11.32
C THR A 49 -7.75 0.06 10.40
N PRO A 50 -8.69 0.99 10.66
CA PRO A 50 -9.77 1.27 9.71
C PRO A 50 -9.24 1.69 8.34
N LEU A 51 -9.90 1.23 7.26
CA LEU A 51 -9.51 1.58 5.88
C LEU A 51 -9.47 3.09 5.66
N LEU A 52 -10.39 3.82 6.29
CA LEU A 52 -10.42 5.29 6.25
C LEU A 52 -9.08 5.86 6.76
N VAL A 53 -8.57 5.38 7.89
CA VAL A 53 -7.30 5.86 8.45
C VAL A 53 -6.14 5.57 7.49
N GLN A 54 -6.13 4.42 6.83
CA GLN A 54 -5.10 4.10 5.84
C GLN A 54 -5.14 5.07 4.66
N ILE A 55 -6.33 5.34 4.11
CA ILE A 55 -6.50 6.30 3.01
C ILE A 55 -6.06 7.70 3.45
N PHE A 56 -6.40 8.13 4.67
CA PHE A 56 -5.95 9.40 5.24
C PHE A 56 -4.43 9.45 5.36
N ILE A 57 -3.78 8.43 5.91
CA ILE A 57 -2.32 8.38 6.02
C ILE A 57 -1.71 8.45 4.61
N VAL A 58 -2.14 7.60 3.68
CA VAL A 58 -1.63 7.63 2.30
C VAL A 58 -1.81 9.01 1.67
N TYR A 59 -2.99 9.63 1.80
CA TYR A 59 -3.27 10.94 1.22
C TYR A 59 -2.43 12.07 1.83
N PHE A 60 -2.35 12.14 3.16
CA PHE A 60 -1.68 13.25 3.85
C PHE A 60 -0.18 13.03 4.02
N PHE A 61 0.31 11.81 4.30
CA PHE A 61 1.74 11.53 4.46
C PHE A 61 2.48 11.43 3.13
N ILE A 62 1.94 10.76 2.10
CA ILE A 62 2.67 10.66 0.82
C ILE A 62 2.77 12.04 0.16
N GLY A 63 1.71 12.85 0.21
CA GLY A 63 1.74 14.21 -0.34
C GLY A 63 2.69 15.18 0.39
N THR A 64 3.00 14.93 1.66
CA THR A 64 3.87 15.80 2.49
C THR A 64 5.32 15.32 2.56
N VAL A 65 5.57 14.01 2.47
CA VAL A 65 6.92 13.43 2.53
C VAL A 65 7.63 13.43 1.16
N PHE A 66 6.88 13.41 0.05
CA PHE A 66 7.45 13.48 -1.30
C PHE A 66 7.59 14.92 -1.85
N ASP A 67 7.33 15.94 -1.02
CA ASP A 67 7.63 17.36 -1.23
C ASP A 67 7.51 17.85 -2.69
N LEU A 68 6.37 17.58 -3.34
CA LEU A 68 6.05 18.26 -4.59
C LEU A 68 5.73 19.71 -4.25
N GLU A 69 6.73 20.56 -4.46
CA GLU A 69 6.67 22.00 -4.27
C GLU A 69 5.39 22.56 -4.92
N ARG A 70 4.51 23.10 -4.10
CA ARG A 70 3.21 23.68 -4.51
C ARG A 70 3.36 24.76 -5.58
N PHE A 71 4.57 25.30 -5.74
CA PHE A 71 4.92 26.33 -6.72
C PHE A 71 5.12 25.76 -8.14
N THR A 72 5.77 24.61 -8.31
CA THR A 72 5.96 23.98 -9.64
C THR A 72 4.64 23.46 -10.22
N ALA A 73 3.73 22.99 -9.35
CA ALA A 73 2.38 22.56 -9.74
C ALA A 73 1.45 23.72 -10.17
N GLY A 74 1.83 24.98 -9.92
CA GLY A 74 1.06 26.15 -10.35
C GLY A 74 1.53 26.78 -11.67
N VAL A 75 2.72 26.41 -12.16
CA VAL A 75 3.36 27.04 -13.34
C VAL A 75 3.46 26.09 -14.54
N ILE A 76 3.15 24.80 -14.37
CA ILE A 76 2.94 23.84 -15.46
C ILE A 76 1.46 23.46 -15.49
#